data_AF-A0A195CLY0-F1
#
_entry.id   AF-A0A195CLY0-F1
#
_cell.length_a   1.000
_cell.length_b   1.000
_cell.length_c   1.000
_cell.angle_alpha   90.00
_cell.angle_beta   90.00
_cell.angle_gamma   90.00
#
_symmetry.space_group_name_H-M   'P 1'
#
loop_
_entity.id
_entity.type
_entity.pdbx_description
1 polymer ?
#
loop_
_entity_poly.entity_id
_entity_poly.type
_entity_poly.pdbx_seq_one_letter_code
_entity_poly.pdbx_strand_id
1 'polypeptide(L)'
;MKRGSIPCLCTELNLALTLHGGQSFRWTACDNGYKGIFNGSVWTLSQNKTHLLYTVQGHLKDSVNYDNILSEYFRLSVPLKVHYEQWAKADTHFQKCLDENNAVRILKQDVVENLFSFICSSNNNILRISNMVEKLCSLFGRKIYSIEDREYYDFPTIEALKEKNVESILKREKFGYRAAYIVNTADRLSALGGKDWLLNLQRENVSYHSAREQLMTLSGIGPKVADCICLMSLGHLDAIPVDTHIFQIAQANYLPHLKKQKTVTPKIHTEVSNYLRELWGPLAGWAQAIVFSTKINIKSKPIEKQKRKNNDNNLVQAKTLKSTHRDVSLSSLFDQTLSHIYMSYHHVVNNLYMKNPKILDLVQAEHKNAHLHYEALHLQFLHQPSNTRAINITRTLK
;
A
#
# COMPACT_ATOMS: atom_id res chain seq x y z
N MET A 1 21.91 11.60 11.99
CA MET A 1 21.12 11.74 10.74
C MET A 1 22.08 11.76 9.57
N LYS A 2 21.76 11.10 8.46
CA LYS A 2 22.50 11.20 7.20
C LYS A 2 21.54 11.56 6.07
N ARG A 3 22.05 12.22 5.03
CA ARG A 3 21.29 12.60 3.84
C ARG A 3 22.06 12.14 2.60
N GLY A 4 21.32 11.79 1.56
CA GLY A 4 21.91 11.39 0.29
C GLY A 4 20.93 11.57 -0.86
N SER A 5 21.44 11.36 -2.07
CA SER A 5 20.70 11.49 -3.31
C SER A 5 21.19 10.46 -4.31
N ILE A 6 20.27 9.74 -4.94
CA ILE A 6 20.56 8.72 -5.94
C ILE A 6 19.97 9.20 -7.27
N PRO A 7 20.75 9.27 -8.36
CA PRO A 7 20.20 9.53 -9.69
C PRO A 7 19.10 8.52 -10.04
N CYS A 8 17.88 9.01 -10.22
CA CYS A 8 16.70 8.19 -10.47
C CYS A 8 15.62 9.06 -11.12
N LEU A 9 15.29 8.75 -12.38
CA LEU A 9 14.25 9.47 -13.13
C LEU A 9 12.85 9.06 -12.64
N CYS A 10 11.87 9.96 -12.74
CA CYS A 10 10.46 9.61 -12.44
C CYS A 10 9.92 8.46 -13.31
N THR A 11 10.49 8.25 -14.51
CA THR A 11 10.15 7.12 -15.39
C THR A 11 10.72 5.79 -14.91
N GLU A 12 11.62 5.82 -13.94
CA GLU A 12 12.25 4.67 -13.32
C GLU A 12 11.71 4.43 -11.90
N LEU A 13 11.13 5.43 -11.22
CA LEU A 13 10.52 5.27 -9.91
C LEU A 13 9.43 6.33 -9.65
N ASN A 14 8.25 5.84 -9.30
CA ASN A 14 7.18 6.62 -8.69
C ASN A 14 7.01 6.16 -7.23
N LEU A 15 7.44 7.00 -6.27
CA LEU A 15 7.41 6.68 -4.83
C LEU A 15 5.98 6.41 -4.35
N ALA A 16 5.01 7.22 -4.79
CA ALA A 16 3.62 7.08 -4.35
C ALA A 16 3.06 5.70 -4.70
N LEU A 17 3.17 5.31 -5.97
CA LEU A 17 2.63 4.04 -6.45
C LEU A 17 3.43 2.84 -5.93
N THR A 18 4.74 2.98 -5.78
CA THR A 18 5.60 1.90 -5.27
C THR A 18 5.36 1.65 -3.78
N LEU A 19 5.35 2.69 -2.96
CA LEU A 19 5.27 2.56 -1.50
C LEU A 19 3.84 2.32 -1.00
N HIS A 20 2.83 2.91 -1.63
CA HIS A 20 1.43 2.74 -1.23
C HIS A 20 0.66 1.72 -2.09
N GLY A 21 1.32 1.05 -3.03
CA GLY A 21 0.74 0.01 -3.89
C GLY A 21 0.41 -1.31 -3.20
N GLY A 22 0.45 -1.37 -1.87
CA GLY A 22 0.17 -2.59 -1.09
C GLY A 22 1.31 -3.60 -1.05
N GLN A 23 2.53 -3.18 -1.39
CA GLN A 23 3.73 -4.01 -1.28
C GLN A 23 4.30 -3.97 0.14
N SER A 24 4.51 -2.76 0.67
CA SER A 24 4.94 -2.53 2.05
C SER A 24 3.84 -1.79 2.81
N PHE A 25 3.83 -1.96 4.12
CA PHE A 25 2.84 -1.37 5.03
C PHE A 25 3.50 -0.45 6.08
N ARG A 26 4.80 -0.17 5.91
CA ARG A 26 5.64 0.62 6.84
C ARG A 26 5.92 2.05 6.35
N TRP A 27 5.28 2.48 5.27
CA TRP A 27 5.44 3.81 4.68
C TRP A 27 4.19 4.65 4.88
N THR A 28 4.40 5.91 5.23
CA THR A 28 3.35 6.92 5.43
C THR A 28 3.73 8.21 4.72
N ALA A 29 2.76 8.89 4.12
CA ALA A 29 2.99 10.22 3.56
C ALA A 29 3.33 11.23 4.67
N CYS A 30 4.20 12.17 4.37
CA CYS A 30 4.54 13.32 5.21
C CYS A 30 4.73 14.56 4.32
N ASP A 31 4.87 15.74 4.93
CA ASP A 31 4.91 17.04 4.22
C ASP A 31 5.88 17.07 3.04
N ASN A 32 7.03 16.41 3.20
CA ASN A 32 8.11 16.40 2.21
C ASN A 32 8.32 15.02 1.57
N GLY A 33 7.28 14.17 1.45
CA GLY A 33 7.34 12.90 0.73
C GLY A 33 6.81 11.72 1.55
N TYR A 34 7.66 10.73 1.80
CA TYR A 34 7.27 9.48 2.46
C TYR A 34 8.23 9.13 3.59
N LYS A 35 7.69 8.92 4.79
CA LYS A 35 8.43 8.42 5.94
C LYS A 35 8.13 6.95 6.17
N GLY A 36 9.15 6.15 6.39
CA GLY A 36 8.99 4.74 6.70
C GLY A 36 10.14 4.15 7.49
N ILE A 37 9.98 2.89 7.88
CA ILE A 37 10.95 2.15 8.68
C ILE A 37 11.36 0.93 7.89
N PHE A 38 12.64 0.82 7.59
CA PHE A 38 13.23 -0.39 7.04
C PHE A 38 14.72 -0.43 7.37
N ASN A 39 15.29 -1.64 7.45
CA ASN A 39 16.69 -1.87 7.77
C ASN A 39 17.13 -1.18 9.09
N GLY A 40 16.30 -1.31 10.14
CA GLY A 40 16.59 -0.78 11.47
C GLY A 40 16.76 0.74 11.54
N SER A 41 16.22 1.49 10.58
CA SER A 41 16.36 2.94 10.48
C SER A 41 15.05 3.60 10.06
N VAL A 42 14.87 4.86 10.45
CA VAL A 42 13.78 5.72 9.98
C VAL A 42 14.25 6.46 8.73
N TRP A 43 13.53 6.28 7.64
CA TRP A 43 13.81 6.89 6.34
C TRP A 43 12.75 7.91 6.00
N THR A 44 13.16 9.05 5.47
CA THR A 44 12.29 10.02 4.80
C THR A 44 12.76 10.15 3.37
N LEU A 45 11.89 9.83 2.42
CA LEU A 45 12.16 9.81 0.99
C LEU A 45 11.37 10.89 0.27
N SER A 46 12.00 11.54 -0.69
CA SER A 46 11.33 12.44 -1.62
C SER A 46 11.94 12.26 -3.01
N GLN A 47 11.26 12.72 -4.05
CA GLN A 47 11.79 12.64 -5.41
C GLN A 47 11.64 13.98 -6.13
N ASN A 48 12.63 14.30 -6.95
CA ASN A 48 12.49 15.30 -8.02
C ASN A 48 12.55 14.58 -9.38
N LYS A 49 12.65 15.33 -10.48
CA LYS A 49 12.64 14.75 -11.84
C LYS A 49 13.81 13.80 -12.13
N THR A 50 14.95 13.99 -11.46
CA THR A 50 16.21 13.31 -11.78
C THR A 50 16.83 12.54 -10.63
N HIS A 51 16.36 12.73 -9.39
CA HIS A 51 16.93 12.11 -8.21
C HIS A 51 15.86 11.64 -7.23
N LEU A 52 16.17 10.49 -6.61
CA LEU A 52 15.61 10.05 -5.34
C LEU A 52 16.44 10.67 -4.21
N LEU A 53 15.79 11.41 -3.34
CA LEU A 53 16.40 12.08 -2.19
C LEU A 53 16.01 11.32 -0.92
N TYR A 54 16.94 11.21 0.03
CA TYR A 54 16.61 10.60 1.31
C TYR A 54 17.29 11.28 2.50
N THR A 55 16.63 11.14 3.65
CA THR A 55 17.19 11.35 4.98
C THR A 55 17.02 10.07 5.77
N VAL A 56 18.07 9.60 6.44
CA VAL A 56 18.04 8.43 7.32
C VAL A 56 18.43 8.81 8.75
N GLN A 57 17.69 8.27 9.71
CA GLN A 57 17.82 8.53 11.15
C GLN A 57 17.76 7.21 11.94
N GLY A 58 18.44 7.15 13.08
CA GLY A 58 18.59 5.95 13.90
C GLY A 58 20.03 5.77 14.39
N HIS A 59 20.38 4.54 14.74
CA HIS A 59 21.74 4.15 15.13
C HIS A 59 22.64 3.97 13.90
N LEU A 60 23.00 5.08 13.26
CA LEU A 60 23.73 5.07 11.99
C LEU A 60 25.20 4.72 12.18
N LYS A 61 25.78 4.04 11.17
CA LYS A 61 27.20 3.69 11.13
C LYS A 61 27.89 4.40 9.96
N ASP A 62 29.17 4.76 10.14
CA ASP A 62 29.93 5.46 9.10
C ASP A 62 30.40 4.58 7.96
N SER A 63 30.65 3.30 8.23
CA SER A 63 31.02 2.31 7.22
C SER A 63 29.87 1.86 6.32
N VAL A 64 28.63 2.28 6.59
CA VAL A 64 27.44 1.82 5.87
C VAL A 64 27.13 2.72 4.68
N ASN A 65 27.05 2.12 3.49
CA ASN A 65 26.59 2.79 2.29
C ASN A 65 25.06 2.77 2.20
N TYR A 66 24.42 3.86 2.63
CA TYR A 66 22.97 4.01 2.61
C TYR A 66 22.39 4.17 1.20
N ASP A 67 23.17 4.68 0.22
CA ASP A 67 22.75 4.74 -1.18
C ASP A 67 22.55 3.33 -1.72
N ASN A 68 23.47 2.41 -1.42
CA ASN A 68 23.37 1.02 -1.84
C ASN A 68 22.17 0.32 -1.20
N ILE A 69 21.96 0.48 0.11
CA ILE A 69 20.82 -0.11 0.82
C ILE A 69 19.49 0.33 0.20
N LEU A 70 19.33 1.63 -0.06
CA LEU A 70 18.11 2.17 -0.66
C LEU A 70 17.96 1.72 -2.11
N SER A 71 19.05 1.71 -2.87
CA SER A 71 19.08 1.24 -4.26
C SER A 71 18.69 -0.22 -4.38
N GLU A 72 19.15 -1.08 -3.47
CA GLU A 72 18.80 -2.50 -3.42
C GLU A 72 17.34 -2.70 -3.01
N TYR A 73 16.85 -1.94 -2.03
CA TYR A 73 15.46 -1.99 -1.58
C TYR A 73 14.48 -1.70 -2.72
N PHE A 74 14.79 -0.69 -3.55
CA PHE A 74 14.01 -0.38 -4.74
C PHE A 74 14.43 -1.18 -5.97
N ARG A 75 15.51 -1.97 -5.94
CA ARG A 75 16.08 -2.67 -7.10
C ARG A 75 16.39 -1.72 -8.27
N LEU A 76 17.03 -0.60 -7.99
CA LEU A 76 17.34 0.45 -8.97
C LEU A 76 18.30 0.00 -10.09
N SER A 77 19.04 -1.10 -9.89
CA SER A 77 19.92 -1.67 -10.91
C SER A 77 19.16 -2.27 -12.11
N VAL A 78 17.86 -2.51 -12.00
CA VAL A 78 17.02 -3.04 -13.09
C VAL A 78 16.43 -1.87 -13.88
N PRO A 79 16.80 -1.67 -15.15
CA PRO A 79 16.27 -0.58 -15.98
C PRO A 79 14.84 -0.91 -16.44
N LEU A 80 13.85 -0.11 -16.05
CA LEU A 80 12.44 -0.40 -16.34
C LEU A 80 12.11 -0.20 -17.81
N LYS A 81 12.70 0.81 -18.47
CA LYS A 81 12.40 1.15 -19.87
C LYS A 81 12.50 -0.06 -20.82
N VAL A 82 13.58 -0.84 -20.73
CA VAL A 82 13.80 -2.01 -21.60
C VAL A 82 12.71 -3.06 -21.38
N HIS A 83 12.25 -3.23 -20.14
CA HIS A 83 11.21 -4.19 -19.81
C HIS A 83 9.82 -3.69 -20.24
N TYR A 84 9.54 -2.39 -20.19
CA TYR A 84 8.31 -1.83 -20.73
C TYR A 84 8.16 -2.13 -22.22
N GLU A 85 9.23 -1.96 -23.00
CA GLU A 85 9.23 -2.27 -24.43
C GLU A 85 8.97 -3.76 -24.68
N GLN A 86 9.58 -4.64 -23.89
CA GLN A 86 9.37 -6.10 -23.98
C GLN A 86 7.92 -6.50 -23.65
N TRP A 87 7.38 -6.01 -22.53
CA TRP A 87 6.02 -6.35 -22.10
C TRP A 87 4.96 -5.73 -22.99
N ALA A 88 5.14 -4.49 -23.45
CA ALA A 88 4.23 -3.85 -24.40
C ALA A 88 4.19 -4.57 -25.75
N LYS A 89 5.32 -5.14 -26.19
CA LYS A 89 5.37 -5.97 -27.40
C LYS A 89 4.67 -7.31 -27.22
N ALA A 90 4.79 -7.92 -26.03
CA ALA A 90 4.19 -9.22 -25.73
C ALA A 90 2.67 -9.12 -25.43
N ASP A 91 2.21 -7.99 -24.89
CA ASP A 91 0.86 -7.83 -24.37
C ASP A 91 0.23 -6.48 -24.74
N THR A 92 -0.77 -6.52 -25.62
CA THR A 92 -1.53 -5.33 -26.04
C THR A 92 -2.32 -4.67 -24.91
N HIS A 93 -2.73 -5.41 -23.88
CA HIS A 93 -3.38 -4.83 -22.70
C HIS A 93 -2.37 -4.07 -21.85
N PHE A 94 -1.19 -4.66 -21.61
CA PHE A 94 -0.08 -3.96 -20.96
C PHE A 94 0.26 -2.67 -21.69
N GLN A 95 0.40 -2.71 -23.02
CA GLN A 95 0.69 -1.51 -23.83
C GLN A 95 -0.34 -0.39 -23.62
N LYS A 96 -1.63 -0.73 -23.51
CA LYS A 96 -2.70 0.26 -23.25
C LYS A 96 -2.66 0.82 -21.82
N CYS A 97 -2.17 0.04 -20.88
CA CYS A 97 -2.03 0.43 -19.48
C CYS A 97 -0.75 1.21 -19.20
N LEU A 98 0.26 1.12 -20.08
CA LEU A 98 1.56 1.72 -19.85
C LEU A 98 1.48 3.25 -19.79
N ASP A 99 1.85 3.80 -18.64
CA ASP A 99 2.16 5.21 -18.43
C ASP A 99 3.52 5.26 -17.74
N GLU A 100 4.53 5.73 -18.46
CA GLU A 100 5.91 5.74 -17.97
C GLU A 100 6.06 6.61 -16.70
N ASN A 101 5.17 7.58 -16.45
CA ASN A 101 5.18 8.38 -15.23
C ASN A 101 4.66 7.60 -14.00
N ASN A 102 4.05 6.43 -14.22
CA ASN A 102 3.55 5.53 -13.19
C ASN A 102 4.50 4.36 -12.93
N ALA A 103 5.81 4.63 -12.96
CA ALA A 103 6.85 3.63 -12.77
C ALA A 103 6.79 2.96 -11.40
N VAL A 104 6.27 1.74 -11.35
CA VAL A 104 6.18 0.96 -10.11
C VAL A 104 7.36 0.01 -10.04
N ARG A 105 8.04 -0.01 -8.89
CA ARG A 105 9.09 -1.00 -8.60
C ARG A 105 8.61 -2.12 -7.69
N ILE A 106 9.20 -3.30 -7.82
CA ILE A 106 9.03 -4.38 -6.84
C ILE A 106 10.07 -4.21 -5.74
N LEU A 107 9.61 -4.02 -4.51
CA LEU A 107 10.52 -3.85 -3.37
C LEU A 107 11.28 -5.15 -3.05
N LYS A 108 12.50 -5.03 -2.52
CA LYS A 108 13.30 -6.11 -1.92
C LYS A 108 13.23 -6.00 -0.40
N GLN A 109 12.14 -6.49 0.19
CA GLN A 109 11.85 -6.36 1.61
C GLN A 109 12.58 -7.41 2.46
N ASP A 110 12.70 -7.15 3.76
CA ASP A 110 13.14 -8.16 4.72
C ASP A 110 12.14 -9.32 4.75
N VAL A 111 12.64 -10.55 4.73
CA VAL A 111 11.84 -11.78 4.60
C VAL A 111 10.93 -12.02 5.82
N VAL A 112 11.34 -11.60 7.02
CA VAL A 112 10.55 -11.77 8.25
C VAL A 112 9.44 -10.73 8.29
N GLU A 113 9.78 -9.45 8.07
CA GLU A 113 8.79 -8.37 8.00
C GLU A 113 7.72 -8.66 6.95
N ASN A 114 8.16 -9.05 5.74
CA ASN A 114 7.28 -9.28 4.62
C ASN A 114 6.31 -10.44 4.90
N LEU A 115 6.82 -11.57 5.42
CA LEU A 115 6.03 -12.74 5.73
C LEU A 115 4.91 -12.44 6.74
N PHE A 116 5.24 -11.85 7.89
CA PHE A 116 4.24 -11.56 8.92
C PHE A 116 3.28 -10.42 8.52
N SER A 117 3.76 -9.45 7.73
CA SER A 117 2.91 -8.43 7.14
C SER A 117 1.87 -9.02 6.18
N PHE A 118 2.26 -9.98 5.34
CA PHE A 118 1.32 -10.62 4.43
C PHE A 118 0.39 -11.63 5.10
N ILE A 119 0.77 -12.24 6.22
CA ILE A 119 -0.19 -12.95 7.10
C ILE A 119 -1.30 -12.00 7.55
N CYS A 120 -0.97 -10.76 7.93
CA CYS A 120 -1.95 -9.72 8.30
C CYS A 120 -2.87 -9.30 7.12
N SER A 121 -2.45 -9.54 5.88
CA SER A 121 -3.14 -9.09 4.67
C SER A 121 -4.32 -9.95 4.21
N SER A 122 -4.35 -11.23 4.62
CA SER A 122 -5.38 -12.19 4.22
C SER A 122 -6.78 -11.64 4.48
N ASN A 123 -7.68 -11.56 3.49
CA ASN A 123 -9.04 -10.99 3.63
C ASN A 123 -9.11 -9.67 4.44
N ASN A 124 -8.35 -8.66 4.00
CA ASN A 124 -8.19 -7.38 4.69
C ASN A 124 -8.03 -6.23 3.68
N ASN A 125 -7.95 -4.99 4.15
CA ASN A 125 -7.67 -3.82 3.31
C ASN A 125 -6.37 -3.11 3.75
N ILE A 126 -5.73 -2.41 2.81
CA ILE A 126 -4.39 -1.81 3.00
C ILE A 126 -4.32 -0.97 4.27
N LEU A 127 -5.29 -0.08 4.52
CA LEU A 127 -5.29 0.79 5.70
C LEU A 127 -5.28 -0.01 7.01
N ARG A 128 -6.15 -1.03 7.12
CA ARG A 128 -6.19 -1.88 8.31
C ARG A 128 -4.92 -2.71 8.45
N ILE A 129 -4.35 -3.19 7.35
CA ILE A 129 -3.09 -3.95 7.37
C ILE A 129 -1.95 -3.07 7.89
N SER A 130 -1.79 -1.85 7.39
CA SER A 130 -0.78 -0.90 7.87
C SER A 130 -0.93 -0.62 9.36
N ASN A 131 -2.14 -0.42 9.86
CA ASN A 131 -2.38 -0.23 11.29
C ASN A 131 -2.03 -1.48 12.12
N MET A 132 -2.34 -2.68 11.61
CA MET A 132 -1.96 -3.93 12.27
C MET A 132 -0.44 -4.11 12.31
N VAL A 133 0.24 -3.86 11.20
CA VAL A 133 1.71 -3.97 11.12
C VAL A 133 2.39 -2.95 12.03
N GLU A 134 1.93 -1.70 12.05
CA GLU A 134 2.43 -0.67 12.97
C GLU A 134 2.21 -1.08 14.43
N LYS A 135 1.01 -1.59 14.75
CA LYS A 135 0.69 -2.08 16.10
C LYS A 135 1.62 -3.23 16.51
N LEU A 136 1.86 -4.18 15.61
CA LEU A 136 2.76 -5.31 15.82
C LEU A 136 4.18 -4.83 16.17
N CYS A 137 4.69 -3.86 15.42
CA CYS A 137 6.01 -3.27 15.68
C CYS A 137 6.05 -2.50 17.00
N SER A 138 5.02 -1.70 17.32
CA SER A 138 4.99 -0.94 18.58
C SER A 138 4.93 -1.82 19.83
N LEU A 139 4.35 -3.02 19.74
CA LEU A 139 4.16 -3.92 20.88
C LEU A 139 5.35 -4.85 21.11
N PHE A 140 5.94 -5.35 20.02
CA PHE A 140 6.93 -6.44 20.08
C PHE A 140 8.23 -6.11 19.35
N GLY A 141 8.30 -4.95 18.72
CA GLY A 141 9.48 -4.48 18.01
C GLY A 141 10.46 -3.80 18.94
N ARG A 142 11.73 -3.80 18.56
CA ARG A 142 12.75 -3.03 19.28
C ARG A 142 12.62 -1.56 18.92
N LYS A 143 12.62 -0.67 19.92
CA LYS A 143 12.71 0.78 19.69
C LYS A 143 14.00 1.12 18.93
N ILE A 144 13.87 1.78 17.78
CA ILE A 144 14.98 2.25 16.94
C ILE A 144 15.38 3.66 17.33
N TYR A 145 14.39 4.55 17.40
CA TYR A 145 14.63 5.98 17.50
C TYR A 145 13.38 6.71 18.00
N SER A 146 13.59 7.93 18.49
CA SER A 146 12.51 8.88 18.80
C SER A 146 12.77 10.14 17.99
N ILE A 147 11.74 10.65 17.31
CA ILE A 147 11.77 11.96 16.64
C ILE A 147 10.64 12.76 17.26
N GLU A 148 10.98 13.85 17.94
CA GLU A 148 10.06 14.60 18.79
C GLU A 148 9.41 13.64 19.82
N ASP A 149 8.09 13.64 19.94
CA ASP A 149 7.33 12.79 20.87
C ASP A 149 6.86 11.47 20.24
N ARG A 150 7.35 11.12 19.04
CA ARG A 150 6.99 9.87 18.36
C ARG A 150 8.14 8.87 18.40
N GLU A 151 7.81 7.68 18.90
CA GLU A 151 8.70 6.54 18.93
C GLU A 151 8.55 5.69 17.67
N TYR A 152 9.69 5.22 17.16
CA TYR A 152 9.77 4.36 15.99
C TYR A 152 10.38 3.02 16.39
N TYR A 153 9.71 1.95 15.99
CA TYR A 153 10.04 0.58 16.34
C TYR A 153 10.41 -0.20 15.08
N ASP A 154 11.36 -1.11 15.23
CA ASP A 154 11.71 -2.07 14.19
C ASP A 154 10.65 -3.17 14.08
N PHE A 155 10.73 -3.98 13.03
CA PHE A 155 9.89 -5.16 12.94
C PHE A 155 10.26 -6.17 14.05
N PRO A 156 9.31 -6.85 14.70
CA PRO A 156 9.60 -7.84 15.73
C PRO A 156 10.43 -9.02 15.21
N THR A 157 11.30 -9.58 16.06
CA THR A 157 12.00 -10.82 15.73
C THR A 157 11.06 -12.02 15.81
N ILE A 158 11.46 -13.15 15.22
CA ILE A 158 10.69 -14.41 15.31
C ILE A 158 10.55 -14.83 16.78
N GLU A 159 11.60 -14.64 17.58
CA GLU A 159 11.64 -15.00 19.00
C GLU A 159 10.65 -14.15 19.81
N ALA A 160 10.58 -12.84 19.55
CA ALA A 160 9.63 -11.95 20.22
C ALA A 160 8.18 -12.32 19.90
N LEU A 161 7.89 -12.76 18.67
CA LEU A 161 6.54 -13.18 18.26
C LEU A 161 6.13 -14.57 18.80
N LYS A 162 7.08 -15.33 19.36
CA LYS A 162 6.87 -16.67 19.91
C LYS A 162 6.51 -16.66 21.40
N GLU A 163 6.60 -15.51 22.07
CA GLU A 163 6.35 -15.44 23.51
C GLU A 163 4.90 -15.83 23.87
N LYS A 164 4.73 -16.50 25.02
CA LYS A 164 3.46 -17.16 25.40
C LYS A 164 2.24 -16.23 25.45
N ASN A 165 2.46 -14.94 25.71
CA ASN A 165 1.42 -13.91 25.83
C ASN A 165 1.10 -13.22 24.50
N VAL A 166 1.86 -13.44 23.42
CA VAL A 166 1.69 -12.71 22.15
C VAL A 166 0.30 -12.94 21.56
N GLU A 167 -0.18 -14.18 21.50
CA GLU A 167 -1.48 -14.47 20.89
C GLU A 167 -2.63 -13.75 21.62
N SER A 168 -2.60 -13.75 22.96
CA SER A 168 -3.65 -13.11 23.77
C SER A 168 -3.63 -11.60 23.65
N ILE A 169 -2.44 -10.98 23.58
CA ILE A 169 -2.28 -9.56 23.31
C ILE A 169 -2.81 -9.23 21.91
N LEU A 170 -2.42 -9.96 20.87
CA LEU A 170 -2.88 -9.73 19.49
C LEU A 170 -4.40 -9.88 19.34
N LYS A 171 -5.01 -10.84 20.06
CA LYS A 171 -6.48 -10.98 20.11
C LYS A 171 -7.13 -9.73 20.70
N ARG A 172 -6.61 -9.19 21.81
CA ARG A 172 -7.08 -7.94 22.43
C ARG A 172 -6.93 -6.74 21.49
N GLU A 173 -5.84 -6.71 20.72
CA GLU A 173 -5.56 -5.68 19.70
C GLU A 173 -6.30 -5.93 18.36
N LYS A 174 -7.31 -6.80 18.35
CA LYS A 174 -8.25 -7.01 17.22
C LYS A 174 -7.60 -7.54 15.94
N PHE A 175 -6.52 -8.34 16.07
CA PHE A 175 -5.96 -9.09 14.94
C PHE A 175 -6.88 -10.23 14.46
N GLY A 176 -7.81 -10.66 15.32
CA GLY A 176 -8.76 -11.74 15.03
C GLY A 176 -8.05 -13.08 14.89
N TYR A 177 -8.49 -13.91 13.94
CA TYR A 177 -7.91 -15.24 13.69
C TYR A 177 -6.42 -15.19 13.29
N ARG A 178 -5.93 -14.04 12.80
CA ARG A 178 -4.53 -13.86 12.40
C ARG A 178 -3.56 -13.85 13.58
N ALA A 179 -4.06 -13.57 14.79
CA ALA A 179 -3.26 -13.69 16.00
C ALA A 179 -2.66 -15.10 16.14
N ALA A 180 -3.48 -16.14 15.94
CA ALA A 180 -3.02 -17.52 15.97
C ALA A 180 -2.05 -17.84 14.83
N TYR A 181 -2.30 -17.31 13.61
CA TYR A 181 -1.40 -17.52 12.47
C TYR A 181 -0.01 -16.94 12.71
N ILE A 182 0.08 -15.76 13.33
CA ILE A 182 1.37 -15.12 13.67
C ILE A 182 2.15 -16.00 14.64
N VAL A 183 1.57 -16.38 15.78
CA VAL A 183 2.28 -17.17 16.80
C VAL A 183 2.64 -18.55 16.30
N ASN A 184 1.70 -19.27 15.68
CA ASN A 184 1.96 -20.60 15.12
C ASN A 184 3.05 -20.58 14.04
N THR A 185 3.11 -19.51 13.24
CA THR A 185 4.16 -19.35 12.24
C THR A 185 5.50 -19.02 12.87
N ALA A 186 5.54 -18.17 13.90
CA ALA A 186 6.77 -17.89 14.64
C ALA A 186 7.34 -19.16 15.32
N ASP A 187 6.48 -19.95 15.96
CA ASP A 187 6.83 -21.26 16.52
C ASP A 187 7.41 -22.20 15.46
N ARG A 188 6.70 -22.34 14.34
CA ARG A 188 7.12 -23.22 13.24
C ARG A 188 8.43 -22.78 12.61
N LEU A 189 8.62 -21.48 12.38
CA LEU A 189 9.87 -20.94 11.85
C LEU A 189 11.03 -21.21 12.81
N SER A 190 10.84 -20.99 14.11
CA SER A 190 11.87 -21.28 15.11
C SER A 190 12.31 -22.76 15.06
N ALA A 191 11.38 -23.70 14.87
CA ALA A 191 11.70 -25.13 14.71
C ALA A 191 12.38 -25.48 13.37
N LEU A 192 12.24 -24.65 12.34
CA LEU A 192 12.80 -24.85 11.00
C LEU A 192 14.18 -24.21 10.80
N GLY A 193 14.70 -23.46 11.79
CA GLY A 193 15.96 -22.71 11.70
C GLY A 193 15.79 -21.19 11.63
N GLY A 194 14.61 -20.67 11.95
CA GLY A 194 14.34 -19.24 12.09
C GLY A 194 14.48 -18.48 10.79
N LYS A 195 15.19 -17.34 10.84
CA LYS A 195 15.41 -16.47 9.68
C LYS A 195 16.20 -17.15 8.57
N ASP A 196 17.16 -17.99 8.92
CA ASP A 196 18.03 -18.67 7.93
C ASP A 196 17.24 -19.62 7.05
N TRP A 197 16.21 -20.27 7.59
CA TRP A 197 15.29 -21.08 6.80
C TRP A 197 14.59 -20.26 5.70
N LEU A 198 14.14 -19.04 6.02
CA LEU A 198 13.52 -18.14 5.03
C LEU A 198 14.52 -17.67 3.98
N LEU A 199 15.76 -17.37 4.37
CA LEU A 199 16.83 -16.99 3.44
C LEU A 199 17.16 -18.13 2.47
N ASN A 200 17.11 -19.39 2.94
CA ASN A 200 17.27 -20.56 2.07
C ASN A 200 16.13 -20.73 1.05
N LEU A 201 15.01 -20.02 1.18
CA LEU A 201 13.93 -20.00 0.16
C LEU A 201 14.13 -18.95 -0.93
N GLN A 202 15.18 -18.14 -0.86
CA GLN A 202 15.47 -17.13 -1.87
C GLN A 202 15.78 -17.77 -3.23
N ARG A 203 15.55 -17.01 -4.30
CA ARG A 203 15.72 -17.44 -5.70
C ARG A 203 17.10 -18.01 -6.03
N GLU A 204 18.14 -17.55 -5.33
CA GLU A 204 19.52 -18.03 -5.52
C GLU A 204 19.71 -19.48 -5.04
N ASN A 205 18.83 -19.95 -4.15
CA ASN A 205 18.98 -21.23 -3.45
C ASN A 205 17.98 -22.29 -3.93
N VAL A 206 16.75 -21.90 -4.26
CA VAL A 206 15.67 -22.83 -4.63
C VAL A 206 14.82 -22.29 -5.78
N SER A 207 14.02 -23.16 -6.40
CA SER A 207 13.04 -22.75 -7.40
C SER A 207 11.85 -22.04 -6.77
N TYR A 208 11.17 -21.18 -7.55
CA TYR A 208 9.92 -20.52 -7.15
C TYR A 208 8.88 -21.52 -6.63
N HIS A 209 8.69 -22.65 -7.34
CA HIS A 209 7.71 -23.68 -6.96
C HIS A 209 8.03 -24.27 -5.58
N SER A 210 9.30 -24.62 -5.33
CA SER A 210 9.73 -25.16 -4.04
C SER A 210 9.57 -24.15 -2.90
N ALA A 211 9.98 -22.90 -3.11
CA ALA A 211 9.81 -21.84 -2.12
C ALA A 211 8.33 -21.64 -1.76
N ARG A 212 7.46 -21.59 -2.78
CA ARG A 212 6.02 -21.40 -2.62
C ARG A 212 5.37 -22.56 -1.86
N GLU A 213 5.68 -23.81 -2.21
CA GLU A 213 5.15 -24.98 -1.53
C GLU A 213 5.58 -25.01 -0.06
N GLN A 214 6.85 -24.71 0.23
CA GLN A 214 7.36 -24.63 1.60
C GLN A 214 6.67 -23.54 2.43
N LEU A 215 6.50 -22.34 1.87
CA LEU A 215 5.78 -21.24 2.53
C LEU A 215 4.32 -21.62 2.86
N MET A 216 3.64 -22.34 1.96
CA MET A 216 2.24 -22.77 2.16
C MET A 216 2.06 -23.82 3.27
N THR A 217 3.16 -24.36 3.82
CA THR A 217 3.09 -25.20 5.03
C THR A 217 2.90 -24.40 6.32
N LEU A 218 3.12 -23.08 6.27
CA LEU A 218 2.99 -22.19 7.43
C LEU A 218 1.54 -21.73 7.64
N SER A 219 1.21 -21.42 8.89
CA SER A 219 -0.16 -21.08 9.28
C SER A 219 -0.62 -19.76 8.66
N GLY A 220 -1.78 -19.76 8.01
CA GLY A 220 -2.35 -18.56 7.39
C GLY A 220 -1.74 -18.18 6.04
N ILE A 221 -0.83 -19.00 5.48
CA ILE A 221 -0.21 -18.76 4.17
C ILE A 221 -0.87 -19.64 3.11
N GLY A 222 -1.75 -19.04 2.31
CA GLY A 222 -2.29 -19.65 1.10
C GLY A 222 -1.55 -19.23 -0.18
N PRO A 223 -1.99 -19.71 -1.36
CA PRO A 223 -1.43 -19.40 -2.69
C PRO A 223 -0.99 -17.94 -2.87
N LYS A 224 -1.93 -17.00 -2.73
CA LYS A 224 -1.68 -15.57 -2.94
C LYS A 224 -0.65 -15.00 -1.97
N VAL A 225 -0.71 -15.40 -0.69
CA VAL A 225 0.20 -14.89 0.36
C VAL A 225 1.61 -15.40 0.10
N ALA A 226 1.76 -16.69 -0.23
CA ALA A 226 3.04 -17.26 -0.61
C ALA A 226 3.64 -16.54 -1.84
N ASP A 227 2.82 -16.26 -2.85
CA ASP A 227 3.28 -15.54 -4.05
C ASP A 227 3.69 -14.09 -3.76
N CYS A 228 3.01 -13.39 -2.84
CA CYS A 228 3.45 -12.07 -2.38
C CYS A 228 4.84 -12.12 -1.72
N ILE A 229 5.08 -13.15 -0.89
CA ILE A 229 6.36 -13.34 -0.19
C ILE A 229 7.47 -13.68 -1.17
N CYS A 230 7.20 -14.60 -2.10
CA CYS A 230 8.08 -14.96 -3.19
C CYS A 230 8.54 -13.73 -4.00
N LEU A 231 7.59 -12.88 -4.41
CA LEU A 231 7.84 -11.71 -5.23
C LEU A 231 8.60 -10.61 -4.49
N MET A 232 8.15 -10.25 -3.28
CA MET A 232 8.53 -8.99 -2.62
C MET A 232 9.65 -9.12 -1.59
N SER A 233 10.08 -10.35 -1.24
CA SER A 233 11.21 -10.56 -0.31
C SER A 233 12.17 -11.68 -0.72
N LEU A 234 11.68 -12.76 -1.34
CA LEU A 234 12.53 -13.91 -1.72
C LEU A 234 13.20 -13.77 -3.10
N GLY A 235 12.78 -12.80 -3.92
CA GLY A 235 13.41 -12.50 -5.22
C GLY A 235 12.94 -13.36 -6.38
N HIS A 236 11.87 -14.14 -6.23
CA HIS A 236 11.18 -14.85 -7.31
C HIS A 236 10.31 -13.87 -8.10
N LEU A 237 10.94 -13.05 -8.95
CA LEU A 237 10.30 -11.92 -9.65
C LEU A 237 9.31 -12.33 -10.76
N ASP A 238 9.21 -13.62 -11.04
CA ASP A 238 8.23 -14.28 -11.90
C ASP A 238 6.99 -14.79 -11.14
N ALA A 239 6.94 -14.61 -9.82
CA ALA A 239 5.77 -14.94 -9.00
C ALA A 239 4.61 -13.96 -9.29
N ILE A 240 3.39 -14.50 -9.39
CA ILE A 240 2.17 -13.75 -9.72
C ILE A 240 1.13 -13.98 -8.62
N PRO A 241 1.04 -13.08 -7.63
CA PRO A 241 -0.03 -13.14 -6.63
C PRO A 241 -1.39 -12.88 -7.27
N VAL A 242 -2.32 -13.85 -7.20
CA VAL A 242 -3.66 -13.70 -7.77
C VAL A 242 -4.67 -13.48 -6.66
N ASP A 243 -5.09 -12.22 -6.48
CA ASP A 243 -6.25 -11.86 -5.67
C ASP A 243 -7.51 -11.70 -6.53
N THR A 244 -8.60 -11.23 -5.93
CA THR A 244 -9.86 -11.02 -6.63
C THR A 244 -9.78 -9.94 -7.72
N HIS A 245 -8.90 -8.94 -7.57
CA HIS A 245 -8.76 -7.88 -8.55
C HIS A 245 -7.93 -8.31 -9.75
N ILE A 246 -6.81 -9.01 -9.51
CA ILE A 246 -6.00 -9.62 -10.58
C ILE A 246 -6.84 -10.64 -11.34
N PHE A 247 -7.62 -11.46 -10.62
CA PHE A 247 -8.54 -12.40 -11.24
C PHE A 247 -9.56 -11.71 -12.16
N GLN A 248 -10.19 -10.61 -11.74
CA GLN A 248 -11.12 -9.85 -12.57
C GLN A 248 -10.45 -9.28 -13.83
N ILE A 249 -9.20 -8.83 -13.73
CA ILE A 249 -8.42 -8.37 -14.89
C ILE A 249 -8.14 -9.53 -15.84
N ALA A 250 -7.75 -10.69 -15.30
CA ALA A 250 -7.53 -11.91 -16.06
C ALA A 250 -8.77 -12.36 -16.81
N GLN A 251 -9.92 -12.44 -16.15
CA GLN A 251 -11.19 -12.79 -16.80
C GLN A 251 -11.59 -11.84 -17.94
N ALA A 252 -11.30 -10.54 -17.78
CA ALA A 252 -11.70 -9.53 -18.73
C ALA A 252 -10.79 -9.49 -19.97
N ASN A 253 -9.48 -9.68 -19.80
CA ASN A 253 -8.50 -9.37 -20.84
C ASN A 253 -7.69 -10.57 -21.34
N TYR A 254 -7.59 -11.64 -20.56
CA TYR A 254 -6.63 -12.74 -20.81
C TYR A 254 -7.30 -14.12 -20.92
N LEU A 255 -8.22 -14.44 -20.02
CA LEU A 255 -8.80 -15.77 -19.83
C LEU A 255 -10.35 -15.70 -19.82
N PRO A 256 -10.99 -15.44 -20.98
CA PRO A 256 -12.43 -15.17 -21.06
C PRO A 256 -13.31 -16.37 -20.69
N HIS A 257 -12.81 -17.61 -20.78
CA HIS A 257 -13.53 -18.80 -20.34
C HIS A 257 -13.76 -18.83 -18.82
N LEU A 258 -12.96 -18.08 -18.05
CA LEU A 258 -13.14 -17.96 -16.60
C LEU A 258 -14.27 -17.01 -16.21
N LYS A 259 -14.92 -16.27 -17.13
CA LYS A 259 -15.95 -15.26 -16.83
C LYS A 259 -17.12 -15.74 -15.95
N LYS A 260 -17.45 -17.04 -15.99
CA LYS A 260 -18.53 -17.64 -15.16
C LYS A 260 -18.09 -17.93 -13.72
N GLN A 261 -16.79 -17.96 -13.45
CA GLN A 261 -16.23 -18.25 -12.14
C GLN A 261 -16.27 -17.01 -11.24
N LYS A 262 -16.74 -17.17 -10.00
CA LYS A 262 -16.90 -16.05 -9.04
C LYS A 262 -15.81 -16.01 -7.97
N THR A 263 -15.13 -17.13 -7.75
CA THR A 263 -14.15 -17.29 -6.67
C THR A 263 -12.81 -17.74 -7.21
N VAL A 264 -11.74 -17.31 -6.55
CA VAL A 264 -10.38 -17.72 -6.88
C VAL A 264 -10.07 -19.01 -6.10
N THR A 265 -10.28 -20.15 -6.75
CA THR A 265 -9.84 -21.45 -6.22
C THR A 265 -8.34 -21.65 -6.45
N PRO A 266 -7.65 -22.57 -5.74
CA PRO A 266 -6.24 -22.85 -6.01
C PRO A 266 -5.95 -23.22 -7.46
N LYS A 267 -6.85 -23.96 -8.12
CA LYS A 267 -6.73 -24.31 -9.55
C LYS A 267 -6.79 -23.06 -10.44
N ILE A 268 -7.77 -22.20 -10.20
CA ILE A 268 -7.92 -20.94 -10.95
C ILE A 268 -6.72 -20.01 -10.69
N HIS A 269 -6.26 -19.94 -9.44
CA HIS A 269 -5.06 -19.18 -9.10
C HIS A 269 -3.86 -19.65 -9.92
N THR A 270 -3.60 -20.96 -9.97
CA THR A 270 -2.48 -21.54 -10.73
C THR A 270 -2.62 -21.30 -12.22
N GLU A 271 -3.81 -21.44 -12.78
CA GLU A 271 -4.07 -21.19 -14.20
C GLU A 271 -3.78 -19.73 -14.59
N VAL A 272 -4.30 -18.78 -13.80
CA VAL A 272 -4.07 -17.35 -14.03
C VAL A 272 -2.59 -17.00 -13.84
N SER A 273 -1.95 -17.51 -12.77
CA SER A 273 -0.55 -17.17 -12.49
C SER A 273 0.40 -17.75 -13.53
N ASN A 274 0.17 -18.97 -14.03
CA ASN A 274 0.99 -19.57 -15.07
C ASN A 274 0.85 -18.84 -16.40
N TYR A 275 -0.38 -18.54 -16.84
CA TYR A 275 -0.61 -17.80 -18.08
C TYR A 275 0.12 -16.43 -18.07
N LEU A 276 -0.03 -15.65 -16.99
CA LEU A 276 0.60 -14.34 -16.89
C LEU A 276 2.13 -14.43 -16.76
N ARG A 277 2.65 -15.49 -16.12
CA ARG A 277 4.09 -15.75 -16.04
C ARG A 277 4.67 -16.09 -17.41
N GLU A 278 4.01 -16.93 -18.19
CA GLU A 278 4.41 -17.26 -19.56
C GLU A 278 4.37 -16.03 -20.47
N LEU A 279 3.36 -15.18 -20.32
CA LEU A 279 3.18 -13.96 -21.12
C LEU A 279 4.29 -12.92 -20.87
N TRP A 280 4.64 -12.66 -19.61
CA TRP A 280 5.54 -11.56 -19.23
C TRP A 280 6.96 -12.02 -18.85
N GLY A 281 7.19 -13.33 -18.74
CA GLY A 281 8.51 -13.92 -18.57
C GLY A 281 9.13 -13.74 -17.17
N PRO A 282 10.46 -13.67 -17.06
CA PRO A 282 11.19 -13.74 -15.78
C PRO A 282 10.92 -12.61 -14.77
N LEU A 283 10.27 -11.53 -15.19
CA LEU A 283 9.90 -10.38 -14.37
C LEU A 283 8.38 -10.15 -14.37
N ALA A 284 7.60 -11.21 -14.60
CA ALA A 284 6.15 -11.13 -14.73
C ALA A 284 5.44 -10.50 -13.51
N GLY A 285 5.95 -10.73 -12.29
CA GLY A 285 5.40 -10.10 -11.08
C GLY A 285 5.56 -8.58 -11.09
N TRP A 286 6.60 -8.09 -11.77
CA TRP A 286 6.83 -6.67 -11.97
C TRP A 286 5.87 -6.07 -13.01
N ALA A 287 5.67 -6.76 -14.14
CA ALA A 287 4.67 -6.39 -15.14
C ALA A 287 3.27 -6.29 -14.53
N GLN A 288 2.92 -7.26 -13.68
CA GLN A 288 1.65 -7.26 -12.94
C GLN A 288 1.47 -5.98 -12.11
N ALA A 289 2.50 -5.54 -11.37
CA ALA A 289 2.42 -4.36 -10.52
C ALA A 289 2.13 -3.08 -11.32
N ILE A 290 2.65 -2.98 -12.55
CA ILE A 290 2.41 -1.85 -13.46
C ILE A 290 0.98 -1.89 -13.99
N VAL A 291 0.51 -3.03 -14.50
CA VAL A 291 -0.88 -3.17 -14.96
C VAL A 291 -1.86 -2.82 -13.84
N PHE A 292 -1.55 -3.21 -12.61
CA PHE A 292 -2.42 -2.97 -11.46
C PHE A 292 -2.41 -1.52 -10.96
N SER A 293 -1.29 -0.82 -11.05
CA SER A 293 -1.18 0.57 -10.56
C SER A 293 -2.13 1.52 -11.30
N THR A 294 -2.41 1.25 -12.58
CA THR A 294 -3.33 2.03 -13.41
C THR A 294 -4.76 2.07 -12.86
N LYS A 295 -5.26 0.98 -12.27
CA LYS A 295 -6.61 0.94 -11.70
C LYS A 295 -6.76 1.76 -10.42
N ILE A 296 -5.68 1.92 -9.65
CA ILE A 296 -5.66 2.79 -8.47
C ILE A 296 -5.84 4.26 -8.93
N ASN A 297 -5.14 4.66 -9.99
CA ASN A 297 -5.24 5.99 -10.60
C ASN A 297 -6.56 6.26 -11.34
N ILE A 298 -7.25 5.23 -11.87
CA ILE A 298 -8.55 5.40 -12.53
C ILE A 298 -9.67 5.64 -11.51
N LYS A 299 -9.61 5.02 -10.31
CA LYS A 299 -10.58 5.27 -9.23
C LYS A 299 -10.43 6.65 -8.58
N SER A 300 -9.28 7.32 -8.75
CA SER A 300 -9.04 8.69 -8.28
C SER A 300 -9.37 9.77 -9.32
N LYS A 301 -9.81 9.41 -10.54
CA LYS A 301 -10.34 10.39 -11.51
C LYS A 301 -11.81 10.68 -11.22
N PRO A 302 -12.27 11.94 -11.13
CA PRO A 302 -13.68 12.25 -10.97
C PRO A 302 -14.44 11.79 -12.21
N ILE A 303 -15.46 10.96 -12.02
CA ILE A 303 -16.42 10.62 -13.07
C ILE A 303 -17.19 11.90 -13.41
N GLU A 304 -16.92 12.48 -14.58
CA GLU A 304 -17.82 13.48 -15.18
C GLU A 304 -19.19 12.83 -15.39
N LYS A 305 -20.15 13.17 -14.51
CA LYS A 305 -21.55 12.79 -14.70
C LYS A 305 -22.08 13.56 -15.90
N GLN A 306 -22.25 12.86 -17.02
CA GLN A 306 -23.14 13.31 -18.09
C GLN A 306 -24.54 13.53 -17.49
N LYS A 307 -25.02 14.77 -17.55
CA LYS A 307 -26.38 15.17 -17.17
C LYS A 307 -27.39 14.42 -18.05
N ARG A 308 -28.16 13.50 -17.47
CA ARG A 308 -29.47 13.12 -18.00
C ARG A 308 -30.55 13.91 -17.25
N LYS A 309 -31.41 14.58 -18.02
CA LYS A 309 -32.55 15.40 -17.57
C LYS A 309 -33.57 14.57 -16.77
N ASN A 310 -34.16 15.24 -15.77
CA ASN A 310 -35.22 14.78 -14.87
C ASN A 310 -36.46 14.20 -15.60
N ASN A 311 -37.18 13.31 -14.90
CA ASN A 311 -38.56 13.61 -14.44
C ASN A 311 -39.02 12.67 -13.31
N ASP A 312 -39.51 13.34 -12.25
CA ASP A 312 -40.66 13.07 -11.37
C ASP A 312 -40.80 11.87 -10.41
N ASN A 313 -40.95 12.28 -9.14
CA ASN A 313 -41.97 11.92 -8.14
C ASN A 313 -42.17 10.45 -7.72
N ASN A 314 -41.73 10.09 -6.50
CA ASN A 314 -42.66 9.83 -5.39
C ASN A 314 -41.98 9.47 -4.04
N LEU A 315 -42.51 10.14 -3.01
CA LEU A 315 -42.69 9.82 -1.59
C LEU A 315 -41.86 8.74 -0.87
N VAL A 316 -41.25 9.22 0.21
CA VAL A 316 -40.57 8.51 1.30
C VAL A 316 -41.59 7.85 2.25
N GLN A 317 -41.32 6.61 2.66
CA GLN A 317 -41.71 6.10 3.99
C GLN A 317 -40.45 5.69 4.76
N ALA A 318 -40.18 6.42 5.84
CA ALA A 318 -39.11 6.14 6.79
C ALA A 318 -39.63 5.20 7.90
N LYS A 319 -38.89 4.13 8.20
CA LYS A 319 -39.03 3.36 9.45
C LYS A 319 -37.84 3.65 10.36
N THR A 320 -38.18 4.13 11.55
CA THR A 320 -37.31 4.54 12.66
C THR A 320 -36.68 3.33 13.35
N LEU A 321 -35.37 3.36 13.58
CA LEU A 321 -34.67 2.50 14.54
C LEU A 321 -33.86 3.40 15.50
N LYS A 322 -34.08 3.18 16.80
CA LYS A 322 -33.64 4.01 17.93
C LYS A 322 -32.11 3.99 18.13
N SER A 323 -31.65 5.15 18.60
CA SER A 323 -30.36 5.55 19.19
C SER A 323 -29.71 4.49 20.10
N THR A 324 -28.42 4.20 20.00
CA THR A 324 -27.33 4.91 20.72
C THR A 324 -25.97 4.46 20.14
N HIS A 325 -25.09 5.41 19.73
CA HIS A 325 -23.64 5.27 19.36
C HIS A 325 -23.14 6.21 18.21
N ARG A 326 -23.85 7.30 17.85
CA ARG A 326 -23.54 8.07 16.62
C ARG A 326 -22.53 9.23 16.72
N ASP A 327 -22.18 9.73 17.90
CA ASP A 327 -21.42 10.99 17.97
C ASP A 327 -19.93 10.87 17.60
N VAL A 328 -19.29 9.72 17.86
CA VAL A 328 -17.87 9.50 17.48
C VAL A 328 -17.72 9.15 15.99
N SER A 329 -18.75 8.58 15.35
CA SER A 329 -18.69 8.29 13.91
C SER A 329 -18.98 9.50 13.03
N LEU A 330 -19.75 10.47 13.53
CA LEU A 330 -20.08 11.69 12.77
C LEU A 330 -18.92 12.67 12.69
N SER A 331 -18.11 12.82 13.75
CA SER A 331 -16.88 13.65 13.69
C SER A 331 -15.85 13.04 12.74
N SER A 332 -15.61 11.72 12.86
CA SER A 332 -14.73 10.99 11.94
C SER A 332 -15.18 11.10 10.48
N LEU A 333 -16.49 11.04 10.21
CA LEU A 333 -17.02 11.11 8.86
C LEU A 333 -16.95 12.55 8.32
N PHE A 334 -17.17 13.55 9.17
CA PHE A 334 -17.03 14.96 8.83
C PHE A 334 -15.59 15.32 8.48
N ASP A 335 -14.62 14.91 9.31
CA ASP A 335 -13.19 15.17 9.07
C ASP A 335 -12.68 14.45 7.82
N GLN A 336 -13.11 13.20 7.59
CA GLN A 336 -12.79 12.48 6.36
C GLN A 336 -13.37 13.17 5.13
N THR A 337 -14.60 13.68 5.20
CA THR A 337 -15.28 14.33 4.07
C THR A 337 -14.67 15.70 3.77
N LEU A 338 -14.41 16.51 4.79
CA LEU A 338 -13.74 17.81 4.65
C LEU A 338 -12.30 17.66 4.15
N SER A 339 -11.55 16.67 4.64
CA SER A 339 -10.23 16.35 4.13
C SER A 339 -10.29 15.95 2.65
N HIS A 340 -11.26 15.11 2.26
CA HIS A 340 -11.45 14.74 0.85
C HIS A 340 -11.79 15.94 -0.05
N ILE A 341 -12.65 16.85 0.41
CA ILE A 341 -13.00 18.08 -0.32
C ILE A 341 -11.78 18.98 -0.46
N TYR A 342 -11.02 19.19 0.63
CA TYR A 342 -9.81 19.98 0.64
C TYR A 342 -8.74 19.42 -0.32
N MET A 343 -8.51 18.11 -0.28
CA MET A 343 -7.56 17.44 -1.18
C MET A 343 -8.01 17.49 -2.65
N SER A 344 -9.32 17.37 -2.91
CA SER A 344 -9.87 17.49 -4.27
C SER A 344 -9.73 18.92 -4.81
N TYR A 345 -10.00 19.93 -3.98
CA TYR A 345 -9.80 21.33 -4.32
C TYR A 345 -8.31 21.63 -4.59
N HIS A 346 -7.41 21.17 -3.71
CA HIS A 346 -5.96 21.30 -3.90
C HIS A 346 -5.49 20.67 -5.22
N HIS A 347 -6.04 19.51 -5.58
CA HIS A 347 -5.72 18.86 -6.83
C HIS A 347 -6.18 19.66 -8.06
N VAL A 348 -7.38 20.25 -8.02
CA VAL A 348 -7.89 21.10 -9.11
C VAL A 348 -7.04 22.37 -9.26
N VAL A 349 -6.73 23.04 -8.16
CA VAL A 349 -5.95 24.28 -8.18
C VAL A 349 -4.52 24.03 -8.66
N ASN A 350 -3.86 22.96 -8.21
CA ASN A 350 -2.54 22.58 -8.70
C ASN A 350 -2.54 22.21 -10.19
N ASN A 351 -3.60 21.55 -10.68
CA ASN A 351 -3.75 21.29 -12.11
C ASN A 351 -3.95 22.56 -12.94
N LEU A 352 -4.64 23.57 -12.41
CA LEU A 352 -4.78 24.88 -13.07
C LEU A 352 -3.45 25.64 -13.12
N TYR A 353 -2.66 25.59 -12.03
CA TYR A 353 -1.30 26.14 -11.99
C TYR A 353 -0.39 25.47 -13.04
N MET A 354 -0.41 24.14 -13.11
CA MET A 354 0.39 23.39 -14.10
C MET A 354 0.04 23.76 -15.55
N LYS A 355 -1.18 24.21 -15.82
CA LYS A 355 -1.63 24.65 -17.15
C LYS A 355 -1.35 26.12 -17.45
N ASN A 356 -1.20 26.96 -16.43
CA ASN A 356 -0.87 28.38 -16.60
C ASN A 356 -0.02 28.90 -15.43
N PRO A 357 1.33 28.89 -15.53
CA PRO A 357 2.19 29.32 -14.42
C PRO A 357 2.03 30.79 -14.02
N LYS A 358 1.41 31.64 -14.86
CA LYS A 358 1.21 33.07 -14.58
C LYS A 358 0.13 33.35 -13.52
N ILE A 359 -0.62 32.34 -13.07
CA ILE A 359 -1.64 32.48 -12.02
C ILE A 359 -1.13 32.07 -10.63
N LEU A 360 0.18 31.95 -10.40
CA LEU A 360 0.76 31.49 -9.14
C LEU A 360 0.27 32.30 -7.93
N ASP A 361 0.23 33.63 -8.03
CA ASP A 361 -0.19 34.50 -6.93
C ASP A 361 -1.69 34.33 -6.61
N LEU A 362 -2.52 34.12 -7.64
CA LEU A 362 -3.94 33.80 -7.50
C LEU A 362 -4.14 32.42 -6.86
N VAL A 363 -3.34 31.44 -7.26
CA VAL A 363 -3.35 30.07 -6.73
C VAL A 363 -2.95 30.05 -5.25
N GLN A 364 -1.91 30.78 -4.87
CA GLN A 364 -1.48 30.90 -3.47
C GLN A 364 -2.51 31.63 -2.60
N ALA A 365 -3.13 32.69 -3.11
CA ALA A 365 -4.21 33.39 -2.42
C ALA A 365 -5.44 32.49 -2.22
N GLU A 366 -5.82 31.73 -3.24
CA GLU A 366 -6.93 30.76 -3.17
C GLU A 366 -6.65 29.61 -2.21
N HIS A 367 -5.43 29.08 -2.17
CA HIS A 367 -5.04 28.06 -1.17
C HIS A 367 -5.14 28.58 0.26
N LYS A 368 -4.71 29.83 0.50
CA LYS A 368 -4.81 30.46 1.82
C LYS A 368 -6.28 30.65 2.23
N ASN A 369 -7.13 31.10 1.30
CA ASN A 369 -8.57 31.25 1.54
C ASN A 369 -9.26 29.91 1.80
N ALA A 370 -8.94 28.87 1.03
CA ALA A 370 -9.50 27.53 1.21
C ALA A 370 -9.10 26.90 2.54
N HIS A 371 -7.87 27.15 3.01
CA HIS A 371 -7.40 26.68 4.31
C HIS A 371 -8.13 27.40 5.46
N LEU A 372 -8.26 28.73 5.39
CA LEU A 372 -9.03 29.51 6.38
C LEU A 372 -10.51 29.08 6.42
N HIS A 373 -11.10 28.76 5.27
CA HIS A 373 -12.47 28.28 5.18
C HIS A 373 -12.61 26.87 5.79
N TYR A 374 -11.64 25.99 5.54
CA TYR A 374 -11.57 24.66 6.17
C TYR A 374 -11.50 24.78 7.70
N GLU A 375 -10.62 25.63 8.22
CA GLU A 375 -10.48 25.84 9.67
C GLU A 375 -11.77 26.42 10.28
N ALA A 376 -12.40 27.39 9.61
CA ALA A 376 -13.66 27.97 10.06
C ALA A 376 -14.80 26.92 10.12
N LEU A 377 -14.92 26.07 9.09
CA LEU A 377 -15.94 25.01 9.04
C LEU A 377 -15.69 23.93 10.10
N HIS A 378 -14.41 23.60 10.35
CA HIS A 378 -14.03 22.64 11.38
C HIS A 378 -14.33 23.18 12.79
N LEU A 379 -13.99 24.44 13.08
CA LEU A 379 -14.30 25.10 14.35
C LEU A 379 -15.81 25.27 14.57
N GLN A 380 -16.57 25.64 13.55
CA GLN A 380 -18.03 25.73 13.62
C GLN A 380 -18.69 24.38 13.93
N PHE A 381 -18.14 23.28 13.41
CA PHE A 381 -18.63 21.94 13.72
C PHE A 381 -18.37 21.52 15.17
N LEU A 382 -17.19 21.85 15.70
CA LEU A 382 -16.82 21.52 17.08
C LEU A 382 -17.69 22.25 18.12
N HIS A 383 -18.17 23.46 17.81
CA HIS A 383 -18.98 24.29 18.71
C HIS A 383 -20.50 24.04 18.65
N GLN A 384 -20.99 23.16 17.77
CA GLN A 384 -22.44 22.83 17.71
C GLN A 384 -22.85 21.78 18.76
N PRO A 385 -24.04 21.92 19.40
CA PRO A 385 -24.60 20.90 20.29
C PRO A 385 -24.77 19.55 19.58
N SER A 386 -24.49 18.45 20.29
CA SER A 386 -24.47 17.07 19.72
C SER A 386 -25.75 16.72 18.95
N ASN A 387 -26.93 17.14 19.43
CA ASN A 387 -28.21 16.87 18.79
C ASN A 387 -28.46 17.64 17.48
N THR A 388 -27.64 18.63 17.13
CA THR A 388 -27.78 19.44 15.90
C THR A 388 -26.76 19.11 14.82
N ARG A 389 -25.67 18.38 15.17
CA ARG A 389 -24.55 18.08 14.25
C ARG A 389 -24.99 17.31 12.99
N ALA A 390 -25.88 16.33 13.13
CA ALA A 390 -26.30 15.49 11.99
C ALA A 390 -27.13 16.24 10.91
N ILE A 391 -27.85 17.30 11.29
CA ILE A 391 -28.75 18.05 10.38
C ILE A 391 -27.97 19.15 9.63
N ASN A 392 -26.91 19.71 10.22
CA ASN A 392 -26.15 20.81 9.61
C ASN A 392 -24.98 20.37 8.72
N ILE A 393 -24.42 19.17 8.88
CA ILE A 393 -23.28 18.68 8.06
C ILE A 393 -23.57 18.79 6.56
N THR A 394 -24.74 18.37 6.09
CA THR A 394 -25.11 18.42 4.67
C THR A 394 -25.29 19.84 4.14
N ARG A 395 -25.59 20.81 5.01
CA ARG A 395 -25.77 22.22 4.65
C ARG A 395 -24.45 22.99 4.70
N THR A 396 -23.52 22.57 5.56
CA THR A 396 -22.16 23.11 5.71
C THR A 396 -21.20 22.57 4.64
N LEU A 397 -21.44 21.35 4.12
CA LEU A 397 -20.65 20.73 3.04
C LEU A 397 -21.12 21.11 1.62
N LYS A 398 -22.35 21.61 1.47
CA LYS A 398 -22.87 22.16 0.21
C LYS A 398 -22.47 23.62 0.08
#